data_AF-A0A0M8YZZ3-F1
#
_entry.id   AF-A0A0M8YZZ3-F1
#
_cell.length_a   1.000
_cell.length_b   1.000
_cell.length_c   1.000
_cell.angle_alpha   90.00
_cell.angle_beta   90.00
_cell.angle_gamma   90.00
#
_symmetry.space_group_name_H-M   'P 1'
#
loop_
_entity.id
_entity.type
_entity.pdbx_description
1 polymer ?
#
loop_
_entity_poly.entity_id
_entity_poly.type
_entity_poly.pdbx_seq_one_letter_code
_entity_poly.pdbx_strand_id
1 'polypeptide(L)'
;MRVGGRALLDRVLAACAGARTTVVVAEPRPTARPVTWAREDPPGGGPLAALAAGLRHTSAEHVVVVSADLPFLAGPAVERLLSALAAGDADGALLTDADGRDQPLVAAYRASALRRELAALARDRAEGAEGAPLTGLPLRRLTGALRLTRLPDAVASFDCDTWDDIATARARIREHGHVLDEWITAAKDELGIDLDVDTKVLLDLARDAAHGVARPAAPLTTFLVGYAAGRAQGGPEAVAEAARKAAALALRWAEESADAGPAAAEGTPDAAPDATPDTRPDA
;
A
#
# COMPACT_ATOMS: atom_id res chain seq x y z
N MET A 1 -1.48 4.37 -11.50
CA MET A 1 -1.67 5.01 -10.18
C MET A 1 -0.89 4.24 -9.12
N ARG A 2 -0.33 4.94 -8.11
CA ARG A 2 0.45 4.33 -7.01
C ARG A 2 -0.07 4.76 -5.64
N VAL A 3 -0.08 3.82 -4.70
CA VAL A 3 -0.42 4.03 -3.28
C VAL A 3 0.66 3.34 -2.45
N GLY A 4 1.31 4.09 -1.54
CA GLY A 4 2.45 3.58 -0.76
C GLY A 4 3.60 3.10 -1.64
N GLY A 5 4.03 3.89 -2.63
CA GLY A 5 5.14 3.54 -3.53
C GLY A 5 4.85 2.46 -4.58
N ARG A 6 3.90 1.55 -4.35
CA ARG A 6 3.55 0.45 -5.26
C ARG A 6 2.42 0.78 -6.21
N ALA A 7 2.46 0.27 -7.44
CA ALA A 7 1.34 0.40 -8.37
C ALA A 7 0.14 -0.41 -7.87
N LEU A 8 -1.07 0.14 -7.96
CA LEU A 8 -2.28 -0.57 -7.51
C LEU A 8 -2.48 -1.89 -8.27
N LEU A 9 -2.21 -1.90 -9.57
CA LEU A 9 -2.23 -3.12 -10.38
C LEU A 9 -1.28 -4.19 -9.79
N ASP A 10 -0.07 -3.83 -9.40
CA ASP A 10 0.89 -4.80 -8.83
C ASP A 10 0.48 -5.32 -7.45
N ARG A 11 -0.33 -4.57 -6.69
CA ARG A 11 -0.94 -5.05 -5.43
C ARG A 11 -1.98 -6.12 -5.73
N VAL A 12 -2.90 -5.83 -6.66
CA VAL A 12 -3.93 -6.77 -7.10
C VAL A 12 -3.32 -8.05 -7.70
N LEU A 13 -2.28 -7.90 -8.53
CA LEU A 13 -1.56 -9.03 -9.12
C LEU A 13 -0.89 -9.93 -8.09
N ALA A 14 -0.45 -9.37 -6.95
CA ALA A 14 0.10 -10.13 -5.83
C ALA A 14 -0.99 -10.82 -5.00
N ALA A 15 -2.14 -10.17 -4.78
CA ALA A 15 -3.29 -10.82 -4.15
C ALA A 15 -3.76 -12.04 -4.96
N CYS A 16 -3.62 -12.00 -6.29
CA CYS A 16 -3.92 -13.09 -7.21
C CYS A 16 -2.70 -13.97 -7.56
N ALA A 17 -1.70 -14.08 -6.68
CA ALA A 17 -0.48 -14.87 -6.91
C ALA A 17 -0.77 -16.31 -7.37
N GLY A 18 -1.77 -16.97 -6.75
CA GLY A 18 -2.16 -18.35 -7.02
C GLY A 18 -2.91 -18.60 -8.34
N ALA A 19 -3.21 -17.57 -9.13
CA ALA A 19 -3.90 -17.74 -10.40
C ALA A 19 -3.00 -18.42 -11.45
N ARG A 20 -3.48 -19.54 -12.03
CA ARG A 20 -2.79 -20.24 -13.13
C ARG A 20 -2.70 -19.39 -14.41
N THR A 21 -3.71 -18.58 -14.66
CA THR A 21 -3.77 -17.66 -15.80
C THR A 21 -4.23 -16.31 -15.28
N THR A 22 -3.45 -15.26 -15.57
CA THR A 22 -3.78 -13.89 -15.19
C THR A 22 -3.98 -13.07 -16.44
N VAL A 23 -5.18 -12.50 -16.60
CA VAL A 23 -5.55 -11.69 -17.75
C VAL A 23 -5.83 -10.26 -17.27
N VAL A 24 -5.17 -9.28 -17.86
CA VAL A 24 -5.40 -7.86 -17.58
C VAL A 24 -6.02 -7.22 -18.81
N VAL A 25 -7.22 -6.65 -18.63
CA VAL A 25 -7.96 -6.00 -19.71
C VAL A 25 -7.68 -4.51 -19.68
N ALA A 26 -6.66 -4.08 -20.42
CA ALA A 26 -6.22 -2.69 -20.51
C ALA A 26 -5.16 -2.56 -21.62
N GLU A 27 -4.71 -1.33 -21.87
CA GLU A 27 -3.50 -1.10 -22.64
C GLU A 27 -2.26 -1.71 -21.93
N PRO A 28 -1.37 -2.42 -22.65
CA PRO A 28 -0.19 -3.04 -22.05
C PRO A 28 0.73 -2.04 -21.36
N ARG A 29 1.26 -2.45 -20.20
CA ARG A 29 2.21 -1.67 -19.40
C ARG A 29 3.14 -2.59 -18.58
N PRO A 30 4.27 -2.09 -18.08
CA PRO A 30 5.12 -2.86 -17.17
C PRO A 30 4.34 -3.35 -15.94
N THR A 31 4.59 -4.59 -15.54
CA THR A 31 3.96 -5.25 -14.38
C THR A 31 5.01 -6.08 -13.64
N ALA A 32 4.82 -6.28 -12.33
CA ALA A 32 5.75 -7.02 -11.50
C ALA A 32 5.81 -8.53 -11.80
N ARG A 33 4.87 -9.06 -12.59
CA ARG A 33 4.81 -10.46 -13.02
C ARG A 33 4.21 -10.57 -14.43
N PRO A 34 4.51 -11.62 -15.20
CA PRO A 34 3.89 -11.84 -16.50
C PRO A 34 2.37 -11.95 -16.42
N VAL A 35 1.68 -11.32 -17.37
CA VAL A 35 0.22 -11.38 -17.54
C VAL A 35 -0.14 -11.48 -19.03
N THR A 36 -1.31 -12.03 -19.32
CA THR A 36 -1.92 -11.94 -20.66
C THR A 36 -2.67 -10.63 -20.77
N TRP A 37 -2.30 -9.81 -21.76
CA TRP A 37 -3.04 -8.58 -22.05
C TRP A 37 -4.21 -8.87 -22.97
N ALA A 38 -5.37 -8.32 -22.63
CA ALA A 38 -6.56 -8.35 -23.45
C ALA A 38 -7.11 -6.93 -23.59
N ARG A 39 -7.94 -6.71 -24.61
CA ARG A 39 -8.63 -5.44 -24.82
C ARG A 39 -10.01 -5.70 -25.38
N GLU A 40 -10.94 -4.85 -24.98
CA GLU A 40 -12.26 -4.76 -25.58
C GLU A 40 -12.17 -4.27 -27.03
N ASP A 41 -13.13 -4.69 -27.83
CA ASP A 41 -13.28 -4.22 -29.20
C ASP A 41 -14.76 -3.81 -29.44
N PRO A 42 -15.04 -2.52 -29.67
CA PRO A 42 -14.09 -1.40 -29.67
C PRO A 42 -13.54 -1.10 -28.27
N PRO A 43 -12.35 -0.47 -28.16
CA PRO A 43 -11.82 0.01 -26.89
C PRO A 43 -12.76 0.97 -26.17
N GLY A 44 -12.86 0.85 -24.84
CA GLY A 44 -13.76 1.68 -24.04
C GLY A 44 -15.22 1.22 -24.08
N GLY A 45 -15.46 -0.06 -24.39
CA GLY A 45 -16.77 -0.69 -24.38
C GLY A 45 -17.38 -0.85 -22.99
N GLY A 46 -16.58 -0.67 -21.94
CA GLY A 46 -16.99 -0.65 -20.53
C GLY A 46 -16.82 -2.01 -19.84
N PRO A 47 -17.08 -2.09 -18.53
CA PRO A 47 -16.71 -3.24 -17.70
C PRO A 47 -17.27 -4.59 -18.16
N LEU A 48 -18.47 -4.60 -18.74
CA LEU A 48 -19.08 -5.84 -19.25
C LEU A 48 -18.35 -6.35 -20.49
N ALA A 49 -18.04 -5.46 -21.45
CA ALA A 49 -17.22 -5.80 -22.59
C ALA A 49 -15.82 -6.22 -22.14
N ALA A 50 -15.26 -5.57 -21.12
CA ALA A 50 -13.96 -5.89 -20.53
C ALA A 50 -13.90 -7.34 -20.06
N LEU A 51 -14.90 -7.72 -19.26
CA LEU A 51 -15.04 -9.06 -18.72
C LEU A 51 -15.15 -10.09 -19.84
N ALA A 52 -15.98 -9.83 -20.85
CA ALA A 52 -16.10 -10.70 -22.03
C ALA A 52 -14.76 -10.83 -22.79
N ALA A 53 -13.99 -9.75 -22.89
CA ALA A 53 -12.68 -9.77 -23.52
C ALA A 53 -11.67 -10.63 -22.74
N GLY A 54 -11.60 -10.45 -21.43
CA GLY A 54 -10.71 -11.23 -20.56
C GLY A 54 -11.03 -12.72 -20.55
N LEU A 55 -12.33 -13.07 -20.51
CA LEU A 55 -12.78 -14.47 -20.44
C LEU A 55 -12.42 -15.32 -21.67
N ARG A 56 -12.11 -14.70 -22.83
CA ARG A 56 -11.64 -15.42 -24.02
C ARG A 56 -10.26 -16.06 -23.84
N HIS A 57 -9.48 -15.60 -22.85
CA HIS A 57 -8.10 -16.04 -22.64
C HIS A 57 -7.96 -17.13 -21.56
N THR A 58 -9.07 -17.66 -21.05
CA THR A 58 -9.05 -18.73 -20.04
C THR A 58 -10.17 -19.72 -20.26
N SER A 59 -9.91 -20.99 -19.93
CA SER A 59 -10.89 -22.08 -19.88
C SER A 59 -11.15 -22.56 -18.44
N ALA A 60 -10.61 -21.86 -17.44
CA ALA A 60 -10.78 -22.24 -16.04
C ALA A 60 -12.28 -22.31 -15.65
N GLU A 61 -12.61 -23.26 -14.77
CA GLU A 61 -13.96 -23.44 -14.24
C GLU A 61 -14.37 -22.27 -13.33
N HIS A 62 -13.44 -21.81 -12.49
CA HIS A 62 -13.62 -20.66 -11.62
C HIS A 62 -12.74 -19.50 -12.10
N VAL A 63 -13.32 -18.30 -12.12
CA VAL A 63 -12.64 -17.06 -12.51
C VAL A 63 -12.83 -16.04 -11.41
N VAL A 64 -11.72 -15.46 -10.95
CA VAL A 64 -11.73 -14.30 -10.05
C VAL A 64 -11.66 -13.04 -10.91
N VAL A 65 -12.61 -12.14 -10.72
CA VAL A 65 -12.71 -10.85 -11.41
C VAL A 65 -12.48 -9.75 -10.38
N VAL A 66 -11.42 -8.98 -10.59
CA VAL A 66 -10.96 -7.93 -9.67
C VAL A 66 -10.69 -6.62 -10.41
N SER A 67 -11.13 -5.49 -9.88
CA SER A 67 -10.68 -4.16 -10.31
C SER A 67 -9.18 -3.97 -10.03
N ALA A 68 -8.52 -3.12 -10.83
CA ALA A 68 -7.07 -2.93 -10.77
C ALA A 68 -6.61 -1.86 -9.76
N ASP A 69 -7.54 -1.29 -9.01
CA ASP A 69 -7.40 -0.13 -8.13
C ASP A 69 -7.77 -0.44 -6.67
N LEU A 70 -7.66 -1.72 -6.27
CA LEU A 70 -7.96 -2.20 -4.91
C LEU A 70 -6.67 -2.19 -4.05
N PRO A 71 -6.39 -1.12 -3.27
CA PRO A 71 -5.16 -1.01 -2.48
C PRO A 71 -5.01 -2.08 -1.37
N PHE A 72 -6.12 -2.63 -0.89
CA PHE A 72 -6.15 -3.51 0.28
C PHE A 72 -6.57 -4.96 -0.02
N LEU A 73 -6.78 -5.30 -1.29
CA LEU A 73 -7.07 -6.68 -1.66
C LEU A 73 -5.84 -7.55 -1.38
N ALA A 74 -6.06 -8.69 -0.72
CA ALA A 74 -5.03 -9.65 -0.37
C ALA A 74 -5.47 -11.09 -0.65
N GLY A 75 -4.51 -12.02 -0.73
CA GLY A 75 -4.73 -13.44 -1.00
C GLY A 75 -5.84 -14.09 -0.16
N PRO A 76 -5.90 -13.88 1.17
CA PRO A 76 -6.96 -14.45 2.01
C PRO A 76 -8.38 -14.03 1.61
N ALA A 77 -8.57 -12.82 1.07
CA ALA A 77 -9.87 -12.38 0.57
C ALA A 77 -10.26 -13.13 -0.72
N VAL A 78 -9.30 -13.36 -1.61
CA VAL A 78 -9.48 -14.15 -2.84
C VAL A 78 -9.78 -15.62 -2.49
N GLU A 79 -9.07 -16.20 -1.53
CA GLU A 79 -9.29 -17.57 -1.04
C GLU A 79 -10.67 -17.73 -0.42
N ARG A 80 -11.15 -16.75 0.34
CA ARG A 80 -12.51 -16.72 0.90
C ARG A 80 -13.58 -16.71 -0.19
N LEU A 81 -13.42 -15.89 -1.22
CA LEU A 81 -14.34 -15.84 -2.36
C LEU A 81 -14.42 -17.21 -3.06
N LEU A 82 -13.27 -17.83 -3.34
CA LEU A 82 -13.18 -19.16 -3.95
C LEU A 82 -13.79 -20.25 -3.06
N SER A 83 -13.52 -20.20 -1.75
CA SER A 83 -14.06 -21.17 -0.79
C SER A 83 -15.58 -21.08 -0.68
N ALA A 84 -16.13 -19.86 -0.63
CA ALA A 84 -17.57 -19.64 -0.61
C ALA A 84 -18.24 -20.12 -1.90
N LEU A 85 -17.61 -19.88 -3.05
CA LEU A 85 -18.10 -20.38 -4.35
C LEU A 85 -18.10 -21.91 -4.41
N ALA A 86 -17.04 -22.55 -3.91
CA ALA A 86 -16.89 -24.01 -3.91
C ALA A 86 -17.87 -24.71 -2.97
N ALA A 87 -18.22 -24.08 -1.84
CA ALA A 87 -19.12 -24.65 -0.85
C ALA A 87 -20.61 -24.59 -1.24
N GLY A 88 -20.97 -23.80 -2.26
CA GLY A 88 -22.37 -23.56 -2.64
C GLY A 88 -22.68 -23.86 -4.12
N ASP A 89 -23.95 -23.73 -4.46
CA ASP A 89 -24.50 -23.86 -5.83
C ASP A 89 -24.68 -22.51 -6.53
N ALA A 90 -24.21 -21.42 -5.90
CA ALA A 90 -24.23 -20.08 -6.47
C ALA A 90 -23.41 -20.01 -7.77
N ASP A 91 -23.83 -19.11 -8.65
CA ASP A 91 -23.11 -18.79 -9.89
C ASP A 91 -21.87 -17.92 -9.61
N GLY A 92 -21.86 -17.20 -8.47
CA GLY A 92 -20.74 -16.40 -8.01
C GLY A 92 -20.78 -16.07 -6.52
N ALA A 93 -19.64 -15.65 -5.99
CA ALA A 93 -19.49 -15.04 -4.69
C ALA A 93 -18.79 -13.68 -4.87
N LEU A 94 -19.29 -12.62 -4.24
CA LEU A 94 -18.73 -11.27 -4.34
C LEU A 94 -18.57 -10.63 -2.97
N LEU A 95 -17.66 -9.67 -2.87
CA LEU A 95 -17.53 -8.85 -1.68
C LEU A 95 -18.61 -7.75 -1.67
N THR A 96 -19.00 -7.31 -0.47
CA THR A 96 -19.81 -6.09 -0.30
C THR A 96 -19.05 -5.06 0.52
N ASP A 97 -19.24 -3.79 0.19
CA ASP A 97 -18.65 -2.67 0.93
C ASP A 97 -19.32 -2.43 2.30
N ALA A 98 -18.88 -1.38 3.01
CA ALA A 98 -19.42 -1.01 4.32
C ALA A 98 -20.91 -0.62 4.28
N ASP A 99 -21.40 -0.14 3.14
CA ASP A 99 -22.80 0.22 2.90
C ASP A 99 -23.63 -0.99 2.45
N GLY A 100 -23.01 -2.16 2.33
CA GLY A 100 -23.64 -3.39 1.84
C GLY A 100 -23.84 -3.40 0.31
N ARG A 101 -23.17 -2.51 -0.44
CA ARG A 101 -23.25 -2.53 -1.91
C ARG A 101 -22.41 -3.67 -2.47
N ASP A 102 -22.98 -4.33 -3.47
CA ASP A 102 -22.29 -5.40 -4.21
C ASP A 102 -21.08 -4.84 -4.96
N GLN A 103 -19.94 -5.52 -4.83
CA GLN A 103 -18.71 -5.23 -5.56
C GLN A 103 -18.48 -6.33 -6.62
N PRO A 104 -19.12 -6.22 -7.80
CA PRO A 104 -19.12 -7.27 -8.82
C PRO A 104 -17.76 -7.48 -9.49
N LEU A 105 -16.86 -6.50 -9.34
CA LEU A 105 -15.45 -6.58 -9.72
C LEU A 105 -14.55 -6.85 -8.51
N VAL A 106 -15.07 -7.51 -7.47
CA VAL A 106 -14.28 -8.15 -6.41
C VAL A 106 -14.94 -9.47 -6.06
N ALA A 107 -14.88 -10.42 -7.00
CA ALA A 107 -15.74 -11.59 -7.00
C ALA A 107 -15.08 -12.83 -7.62
N ALA A 108 -15.52 -14.00 -7.18
CA ALA A 108 -15.25 -15.28 -7.83
C ALA A 108 -16.54 -15.78 -8.50
N TYR A 109 -16.44 -16.23 -9.75
CA TYR A 109 -17.57 -16.71 -10.53
C TYR A 109 -17.31 -18.08 -11.13
N ARG A 110 -18.40 -18.84 -11.34
CA ARG A 110 -18.41 -19.99 -12.24
C ARG A 110 -18.34 -19.48 -13.68
N ALA A 111 -17.28 -19.84 -14.38
CA ALA A 111 -17.02 -19.34 -15.72
C ALA A 111 -18.09 -19.79 -16.73
N SER A 112 -18.73 -20.93 -16.50
CA SER A 112 -19.87 -21.40 -17.29
C SER A 112 -21.08 -20.47 -17.18
N ALA A 113 -21.39 -19.99 -15.97
CA ALA A 113 -22.48 -19.04 -15.74
C ALA A 113 -22.18 -17.68 -16.37
N LEU A 114 -20.97 -17.15 -16.20
CA LEU A 114 -20.57 -15.90 -16.87
C LEU A 114 -20.72 -15.99 -18.39
N ARG A 115 -20.20 -17.06 -19.01
CA ARG A 115 -20.28 -17.22 -20.47
C ARG A 115 -21.73 -17.37 -20.96
N ARG A 116 -22.56 -18.11 -20.23
CA ARG A 116 -23.98 -18.30 -20.56
C ARG A 116 -24.72 -16.96 -20.57
N GLU A 117 -24.59 -16.19 -19.49
CA GLU A 117 -25.31 -14.92 -19.36
C GLU A 117 -24.76 -13.84 -20.30
N LEU A 118 -23.43 -13.77 -20.51
CA LEU A 118 -22.85 -12.88 -21.53
C LEU A 118 -23.36 -13.21 -22.93
N ALA A 119 -23.50 -14.49 -23.28
CA ALA A 119 -24.06 -14.90 -24.56
C ALA A 119 -25.55 -14.58 -24.69
N ALA A 120 -26.32 -14.65 -23.60
CA ALA A 120 -27.72 -14.23 -23.58
C ALA A 120 -27.84 -12.72 -23.83
N LEU A 121 -27.10 -11.91 -23.07
CA LEU A 121 -27.08 -10.45 -23.23
C LEU A 121 -26.64 -10.02 -24.64
N ALA A 122 -25.66 -10.70 -25.21
CA ALA A 122 -25.21 -10.42 -26.57
C ALA A 122 -26.30 -10.72 -27.62
N ARG A 123 -27.09 -11.79 -27.45
CA ARG A 123 -28.21 -12.12 -28.34
C ARG A 123 -29.33 -11.09 -28.22
N ASP A 124 -29.74 -10.76 -27.00
CA ASP A 124 -30.82 -9.80 -26.73
C ASP A 124 -30.52 -8.41 -27.31
N ARG A 125 -29.23 -8.03 -27.39
CA ARG A 125 -28.80 -6.74 -27.96
C ARG A 125 -28.59 -6.80 -29.48
N ALA A 126 -28.25 -7.95 -30.04
CA ALA A 126 -28.01 -8.10 -31.48
C ALA A 126 -29.28 -7.84 -32.32
N GLU A 127 -30.46 -7.94 -31.71
CA GLU A 127 -31.73 -7.51 -32.30
C GLU A 127 -31.85 -5.98 -32.31
N GLY A 128 -31.31 -5.34 -33.37
CA GLY A 128 -31.56 -3.93 -33.69
C GLY A 128 -30.54 -2.90 -33.17
N ALA A 129 -29.33 -3.33 -32.78
CA ALA A 129 -28.26 -2.42 -32.35
C ALA A 129 -27.18 -2.20 -33.43
N GLU A 130 -26.74 -0.95 -33.61
CA GLU A 130 -25.45 -0.64 -34.24
C GLU A 130 -24.33 -0.74 -33.18
N GLY A 131 -23.29 -1.53 -33.45
CA GLY A 131 -22.11 -1.69 -32.58
C GLY A 131 -21.92 -3.08 -31.97
N ALA A 132 -20.83 -3.28 -31.23
CA ALA A 132 -20.53 -4.57 -30.61
C ALA A 132 -21.55 -4.90 -29.49
N PRO A 133 -22.02 -6.16 -29.35
CA PRO A 133 -23.24 -6.47 -28.58
C PRO A 133 -23.19 -6.14 -27.09
N LEU A 134 -22.00 -6.03 -26.51
CA LEU A 134 -21.82 -5.79 -25.07
C LEU A 134 -21.35 -4.37 -24.74
N THR A 135 -21.08 -3.55 -25.75
CA THR A 135 -20.57 -2.19 -25.59
C THR A 135 -21.59 -1.29 -24.91
N GLY A 136 -21.16 -0.58 -23.87
CA GLY A 136 -21.97 0.36 -23.10
C GLY A 136 -23.00 -0.28 -22.17
N LEU A 137 -23.09 -1.62 -22.13
CA LEU A 137 -24.00 -2.30 -21.23
C LEU A 137 -23.43 -2.30 -19.81
N PRO A 138 -24.25 -1.96 -18.79
CA PRO A 138 -23.78 -1.92 -17.43
C PRO A 138 -23.63 -3.33 -16.85
N LEU A 139 -22.57 -3.56 -16.08
CA LEU A 139 -22.26 -4.85 -15.47
C LEU A 139 -23.41 -5.41 -14.61
N ARG A 140 -24.27 -4.54 -14.05
CA ARG A 140 -25.46 -4.94 -13.28
C ARG A 140 -26.46 -5.82 -14.06
N ARG A 141 -26.47 -5.75 -15.39
CA ARG A 141 -27.31 -6.63 -16.23
C ARG A 141 -26.89 -8.09 -16.11
N LEU A 142 -25.58 -8.31 -16.06
CA LEU A 142 -25.00 -9.64 -15.85
C LEU A 142 -25.25 -10.11 -14.43
N THR A 143 -24.90 -9.29 -13.43
CA THR A 143 -25.03 -9.72 -12.02
C THR A 143 -26.47 -9.89 -11.57
N GLY A 144 -27.42 -9.14 -12.15
CA GLY A 144 -28.85 -9.34 -11.90
C GLY A 144 -29.41 -10.68 -12.41
N ALA A 145 -28.70 -11.37 -13.31
CA ALA A 145 -29.08 -12.68 -13.83
C ALA A 145 -28.39 -13.86 -13.11
N LEU A 146 -27.40 -13.58 -12.24
CA LEU A 146 -26.62 -14.61 -11.55
C LEU A 146 -27.15 -14.83 -10.12
N ARG A 147 -27.11 -16.08 -9.63
CA ARG A 147 -27.26 -16.36 -8.19
C ARG A 147 -25.95 -16.04 -7.47
N LEU A 148 -25.96 -15.04 -6.60
CA LEU A 148 -24.75 -14.50 -5.98
C LEU A 148 -24.77 -14.62 -4.46
N THR A 149 -23.68 -15.13 -3.90
CA THR A 149 -23.39 -15.09 -2.46
C THR A 149 -22.64 -13.80 -2.13
N ARG A 150 -23.05 -13.12 -1.06
CA ARG A 150 -22.47 -11.84 -0.61
C ARG A 150 -21.60 -12.08 0.62
N LEU A 151 -20.37 -11.57 0.59
CA LEU A 151 -19.42 -11.64 1.70
C LEU A 151 -19.02 -10.22 2.13
N PRO A 152 -19.42 -9.75 3.32
CA PRO A 152 -19.02 -8.43 3.80
C PRO A 152 -17.50 -8.32 3.99
N ASP A 153 -16.88 -7.31 3.37
CA ASP A 153 -15.46 -7.00 3.53
C ASP A 153 -15.13 -5.59 3.05
N ALA A 154 -15.45 -4.59 3.87
CA ALA A 154 -15.25 -3.18 3.54
C ALA A 154 -13.80 -2.77 3.27
N VAL A 155 -12.83 -3.58 3.71
CA VAL A 155 -11.40 -3.29 3.51
C VAL A 155 -10.96 -3.82 2.16
N ALA A 156 -11.15 -5.11 1.90
CA ALA A 156 -10.71 -5.72 0.65
C ALA A 156 -11.53 -5.25 -0.56
N SER A 157 -12.74 -4.73 -0.33
CA SER A 157 -13.61 -4.20 -1.37
C SER A 157 -13.44 -2.69 -1.62
N PHE A 158 -12.50 -2.03 -0.93
CA PHE A 158 -12.24 -0.60 -1.11
C PHE A 158 -11.44 -0.37 -2.40
N ASP A 159 -11.99 0.41 -3.32
CA ASP A 159 -11.40 0.86 -4.57
C ASP A 159 -11.02 2.34 -4.53
N CYS A 160 -10.07 2.72 -5.39
CA CYS A 160 -9.60 4.09 -5.52
C CYS A 160 -10.10 4.71 -6.84
N ASP A 161 -11.34 5.18 -6.86
CA ASP A 161 -11.93 5.88 -8.01
C ASP A 161 -11.61 7.38 -8.00
N THR A 162 -11.49 7.97 -6.82
CA THR A 162 -11.27 9.41 -6.63
C THR A 162 -9.94 9.74 -5.96
N TRP A 163 -9.53 11.00 -6.05
CA TRP A 163 -8.35 11.48 -5.34
C TRP A 163 -8.48 11.39 -3.82
N ASP A 164 -9.69 11.53 -3.29
CA ASP A 164 -9.96 11.39 -1.87
C ASP A 164 -9.82 9.93 -1.41
N ASP A 165 -10.21 8.96 -2.26
CA ASP A 165 -10.00 7.53 -1.99
C ASP A 165 -8.51 7.21 -1.92
N ILE A 166 -7.71 7.79 -2.82
CA ILE A 166 -6.24 7.65 -2.81
C ILE A 166 -5.64 8.23 -1.52
N ALA A 167 -6.10 9.41 -1.09
CA ALA A 167 -5.62 10.04 0.13
C ALA A 167 -5.98 9.19 1.37
N THR A 168 -7.22 8.68 1.42
CA THR A 168 -7.72 7.77 2.45
C THR A 168 -6.89 6.48 2.46
N ALA A 169 -6.62 5.90 1.28
CA ALA A 169 -5.83 4.68 1.16
C ALA A 169 -4.40 4.90 1.69
N ARG A 170 -3.77 6.02 1.33
CA ARG A 170 -2.43 6.38 1.83
C ARG A 170 -2.41 6.64 3.33
N ALA A 171 -3.46 7.22 3.90
CA ALA A 171 -3.58 7.42 5.35
C ALA A 171 -3.67 6.07 6.08
N ARG A 172 -4.58 5.19 5.64
CA ARG A 172 -4.73 3.85 6.24
C ARG A 172 -3.47 3.00 6.13
N ILE A 173 -2.78 3.02 4.98
CA ILE A 173 -1.50 2.32 4.82
C ILE A 173 -0.48 2.84 5.84
N ARG A 174 -0.39 4.17 6.04
CA ARG A 174 0.47 4.81 7.05
C ARG A 174 0.18 4.41 8.49
N GLU A 175 -1.09 4.22 8.84
CA GLU A 175 -1.51 3.86 10.20
C GLU A 175 -1.19 2.40 10.56
N HIS A 176 -1.18 1.47 9.59
CA HIS A 176 -1.05 0.02 9.84
C HIS A 176 0.40 -0.50 9.84
N GLY A 177 1.41 0.37 9.96
CA GLY A 177 2.81 -0.03 10.23
C GLY A 177 3.60 -0.64 9.06
N HIS A 178 2.96 -1.03 7.96
CA HIS A 178 3.65 -1.61 6.78
C HIS A 178 4.37 -0.57 5.90
N VAL A 179 4.19 0.73 6.14
CA VAL A 179 4.80 1.78 5.31
C VAL A 179 6.28 1.85 5.47
N LEU A 180 6.79 1.57 6.67
CA LEU A 180 8.23 1.66 6.88
C LEU A 180 8.92 0.51 6.14
N ASP A 181 8.41 -0.71 6.23
CA ASP A 181 8.95 -1.85 5.49
C ASP A 181 8.80 -1.67 3.98
N GLU A 182 7.62 -1.26 3.49
CA GLU A 182 7.40 -0.97 2.07
C GLU A 182 8.29 0.19 1.56
N TRP A 183 8.47 1.24 2.37
CA TRP A 183 9.36 2.36 2.06
C TRP A 183 10.82 1.91 2.01
N ILE A 184 11.26 1.10 2.99
CA ILE A 184 12.62 0.57 3.04
C ILE A 184 12.89 -0.30 1.83
N THR A 185 11.96 -1.19 1.44
CA THR A 185 12.09 -1.98 0.21
C THR A 185 12.21 -1.09 -1.03
N ALA A 186 11.29 -0.13 -1.20
CA ALA A 186 11.32 0.75 -2.36
C ALA A 186 12.58 1.64 -2.42
N ALA A 187 13.05 2.12 -1.27
CA ALA A 187 14.27 2.92 -1.18
C ALA A 187 15.53 2.08 -1.46
N LYS A 188 15.58 0.81 -1.01
CA LYS A 188 16.66 -0.13 -1.33
C LYS A 188 16.73 -0.39 -2.84
N ASP A 189 15.60 -0.62 -3.48
CA ASP A 189 15.52 -0.86 -4.93
C ASP A 189 16.01 0.36 -5.73
N GLU A 190 15.53 1.56 -5.40
CA GLU A 190 15.91 2.81 -6.09
C GLU A 190 17.40 3.14 -5.92
N LEU A 191 17.95 2.87 -4.73
CA LEU A 191 19.36 3.12 -4.43
C LEU A 191 20.28 1.97 -4.87
N GLY A 192 19.74 0.85 -5.35
CA GLY A 192 20.50 -0.34 -5.73
C GLY A 192 21.24 -1.00 -4.55
N ILE A 193 20.65 -0.97 -3.36
CA ILE A 193 21.27 -1.47 -2.12
C ILE A 193 20.64 -2.80 -1.71
N ASP A 194 21.44 -3.87 -1.69
CA ASP A 194 21.08 -5.15 -1.07
C ASP A 194 21.72 -5.24 0.32
N LEU A 195 20.99 -4.75 1.32
CA LEU A 195 21.44 -4.73 2.72
C LEU A 195 20.31 -5.12 3.65
N ASP A 196 20.42 -6.28 4.29
CA ASP A 196 19.42 -6.78 5.23
C ASP A 196 19.74 -6.33 6.67
N VAL A 197 19.31 -5.12 7.02
CA VAL A 197 19.51 -4.55 8.36
C VAL A 197 18.28 -4.78 9.23
N ASP A 198 18.51 -5.14 10.49
CA ASP A 198 17.49 -5.07 11.54
C ASP A 198 17.06 -3.60 11.76
N THR A 199 15.91 -3.26 11.19
CA THR A 199 15.34 -1.91 11.26
C THR A 199 15.00 -1.51 12.69
N LYS A 200 14.61 -2.46 13.54
CA LYS A 200 14.27 -2.20 14.93
C LYS A 200 15.50 -1.71 15.70
N VAL A 201 16.67 -2.33 15.48
CA VAL A 201 17.94 -1.91 16.09
C VAL A 201 18.28 -0.45 15.74
N LEU A 202 18.11 -0.05 14.48
CA LEU A 202 18.38 1.33 14.06
C LEU A 202 17.38 2.34 14.63
N LEU A 203 16.09 1.96 14.72
CA LEU A 203 15.06 2.83 15.30
C LEU A 203 15.19 2.98 16.81
N ASP A 204 15.54 1.90 17.52
CA ASP A 204 15.81 1.94 18.95
C ASP A 204 17.06 2.79 19.24
N LEU A 205 18.14 2.66 18.44
CA LEU A 205 19.29 3.56 18.54
C LEU A 205 18.91 5.03 18.29
N ALA A 206 18.10 5.30 17.26
CA ALA A 206 17.64 6.66 16.97
C ALA A 206 16.83 7.22 18.16
N ARG A 207 15.97 6.41 18.76
CA ARG A 207 15.23 6.76 19.98
C ARG A 207 16.20 7.10 21.12
N ASP A 208 17.18 6.24 21.38
CA ASP A 208 18.12 6.42 22.49
C ASP A 208 18.96 7.69 22.30
N ALA A 209 19.44 7.97 21.08
CA ALA A 209 20.16 9.20 20.78
C ALA A 209 19.26 10.45 20.92
N ALA A 210 18.00 10.40 20.48
CA ALA A 210 17.06 11.51 20.61
C ALA A 210 16.74 11.86 22.08
N HIS A 211 16.65 10.86 22.94
CA HIS A 211 16.31 11.05 24.36
C HIS A 211 17.55 11.30 25.24
N GLY A 212 18.66 10.61 24.97
CA GLY A 212 19.87 10.66 25.77
C GLY A 212 20.85 11.78 25.41
N VAL A 213 20.77 12.32 24.19
CA VAL A 213 21.66 13.39 23.71
C VAL A 213 20.86 14.65 23.37
N ALA A 214 20.09 14.61 22.28
CA ALA A 214 19.18 15.68 21.85
C ALA A 214 18.33 15.19 20.67
N ARG A 215 17.13 15.75 20.48
CA ARG A 215 16.22 15.35 19.37
C ARG A 215 16.89 15.27 17.97
N PRO A 216 17.76 16.22 17.55
CA PRO A 216 18.45 16.12 16.26
C PRO A 216 19.50 15.01 16.16
N ALA A 217 19.92 14.41 17.28
CA ALA A 217 20.92 13.35 17.28
C ALA A 217 20.42 12.06 16.61
N ALA A 218 19.12 11.77 16.64
CA ALA A 218 18.53 10.59 16.00
C ALA A 218 18.96 10.39 14.52
N PRO A 219 18.68 11.33 13.59
CA PRO A 219 19.06 11.17 12.19
C PRO A 219 20.58 11.25 11.95
N LEU A 220 21.31 12.03 12.77
CA LEU A 220 22.77 12.18 12.62
C LEU A 220 23.49 10.88 13.02
N THR A 221 23.06 10.25 14.12
CA THR A 221 23.63 9.01 14.62
C THR A 221 23.39 7.85 13.65
N THR A 222 22.18 7.71 13.10
CA THR A 222 21.89 6.64 12.13
C THR A 222 22.64 6.82 10.81
N PHE A 223 22.82 8.07 10.33
CA PHE A 223 23.68 8.36 9.18
C PHE A 223 25.14 7.95 9.44
N LEU A 224 25.71 8.31 10.59
CA LEU A 224 27.08 7.97 10.94
C LEU A 224 27.29 6.46 11.09
N VAL A 225 26.30 5.73 11.63
CA VAL A 225 26.32 4.26 11.67
C VAL A 225 26.37 3.68 10.26
N GLY A 226 25.50 4.14 9.35
CA GLY A 226 25.50 3.71 7.96
C GLY A 226 26.83 4.01 7.25
N TYR A 227 27.38 5.20 7.46
CA TYR A 227 28.69 5.60 6.91
C TYR A 227 29.84 4.74 7.46
N ALA A 228 29.87 4.48 8.77
CA ALA A 228 30.87 3.65 9.41
C ALA A 228 30.80 2.19 8.92
N ALA A 229 29.60 1.64 8.80
CA ALA A 229 29.39 0.30 8.25
C ALA A 229 29.84 0.21 6.79
N GLY A 230 29.54 1.22 5.96
CA GLY A 230 30.01 1.31 4.58
C GLY A 230 31.54 1.35 4.47
N ARG A 231 32.23 2.00 5.40
CA ARG A 231 33.71 1.98 5.47
C ARG A 231 34.28 0.63 5.89
N ALA A 232 33.51 -0.19 6.61
CA ALA A 232 33.90 -1.51 7.08
C ALA A 232 33.56 -2.64 6.08
N GLN A 233 33.47 -2.32 4.79
CA GLN A 233 33.09 -3.24 3.69
C GLN A 233 31.59 -3.62 3.67
N GLY A 234 30.75 -2.95 4.47
CA GLY A 234 29.30 -3.10 4.46
C GLY A 234 28.80 -4.34 5.20
N GLY A 235 27.51 -4.65 5.00
CA GLY A 235 26.86 -5.84 5.52
C GLY A 235 26.14 -5.67 6.88
N PRO A 236 25.22 -6.59 7.23
CA PRO A 236 24.39 -6.51 8.43
C PRO A 236 25.20 -6.47 9.73
N GLU A 237 26.30 -7.24 9.79
CA GLU A 237 27.17 -7.33 10.96
C GLU A 237 27.90 -6.02 11.24
N ALA A 238 28.40 -5.35 10.20
CA ALA A 238 29.06 -4.06 10.33
C ALA A 238 28.10 -2.97 10.82
N VAL A 239 26.84 -3.00 10.36
CA VAL A 239 25.79 -2.10 10.84
C VAL A 239 25.45 -2.39 12.30
N ALA A 240 25.27 -3.65 12.67
CA ALA A 240 24.99 -4.06 14.05
C ALA A 240 26.12 -3.65 15.02
N GLU A 241 27.39 -3.82 14.60
CA GLU A 241 28.56 -3.42 15.37
C GLU A 241 28.62 -1.91 15.58
N ALA A 242 28.44 -1.13 14.51
CA ALA A 242 28.42 0.33 14.57
C ALA A 242 27.25 0.84 15.42
N ALA A 243 26.06 0.25 15.28
CA ALA A 243 24.88 0.59 16.06
C ALA A 243 25.10 0.32 17.56
N ARG A 244 25.72 -0.81 17.92
CA ARG A 244 26.02 -1.16 19.32
C ARG A 244 26.98 -0.15 19.96
N LYS A 245 28.02 0.27 19.25
CA LYS A 245 28.97 1.29 19.73
C LYS A 245 28.29 2.65 19.93
N ALA A 246 27.44 3.04 19.00
CA ALA A 246 26.69 4.29 19.08
C ALA A 246 25.66 4.29 20.21
N ALA A 247 24.95 3.17 20.42
CA ALA A 247 23.99 3.02 21.52
C ALA A 247 24.68 3.12 22.88
N ALA A 248 25.81 2.41 23.05
CA ALA A 248 26.61 2.49 24.27
C ALA A 248 27.13 3.91 24.54
N LEU A 249 27.45 4.68 23.50
CA LEU A 249 27.86 6.08 23.63
C LEU A 249 26.68 6.98 24.05
N ALA A 250 25.50 6.82 23.46
CA ALA A 250 24.31 7.60 23.80
C ALA A 250 23.88 7.36 25.25
N LEU A 251 23.98 6.12 25.75
CA LEU A 251 23.67 5.78 27.14
C LEU A 251 24.61 6.46 28.12
N ARG A 252 25.92 6.40 27.89
CA ARG A 252 26.90 7.10 28.75
C ARG A 252 26.67 8.61 28.80
N TRP A 253 26.32 9.21 27.66
CA TRP A 253 26.01 10.64 27.58
C TRP A 253 24.77 11.00 28.41
N ALA A 254 23.75 10.13 28.40
CA ALA A 254 22.54 10.30 29.20
C ALA A 254 22.82 10.16 30.71
N GLU A 255 23.65 9.20 31.10
CA GLU A 255 24.10 8.99 32.48
C GLU A 255 24.90 10.19 33.00
N GLU A 256 25.88 10.68 32.24
CA GLU A 256 26.67 11.88 32.58
C GLU A 256 25.78 13.13 32.73
N SER A 257 24.75 13.26 31.90
CA SER A 257 23.81 14.39 31.96
C SER A 257 22.82 14.27 33.11
N ALA A 258 22.50 13.06 33.56
CA ALA A 258 21.63 12.79 34.71
C ALA A 258 22.37 12.97 36.04
N ASP A 259 23.65 12.59 36.10
CA ASP A 259 24.53 12.80 37.26
C ASP A 259 24.89 14.28 37.46
N ALA A 260 24.75 15.11 36.43
CA ALA A 260 24.97 16.56 36.47
C ALA A 260 23.76 17.38 37.02
N GLY A 261 22.87 16.79 37.82
CA GLY A 261 21.71 17.46 38.45
C GLY A 261 22.05 18.74 39.26
N PRO A 262 21.07 19.64 39.52
CA PRO A 262 21.24 21.09 39.47
C PRO A 262 22.15 21.65 40.57
N ALA A 263 23.41 21.94 40.23
CA ALA A 263 24.33 22.70 41.07
C ALA A 263 24.98 23.82 40.26
N ALA A 264 24.22 24.89 39.98
CA ALA A 264 24.73 26.27 39.78
C ALA A 264 23.58 27.28 39.58
N ALA A 265 22.62 27.32 40.51
CA ALA A 265 21.72 28.45 40.64
C ALA A 265 21.42 28.66 42.12
N GLU A 266 22.27 29.45 42.80
CA GLU A 266 21.91 30.54 43.73
C GLU A 266 23.06 30.91 44.68
N GLY A 267 23.40 32.21 44.66
CA GLY A 267 23.89 32.97 45.82
C GLY A 267 25.32 33.52 45.72
N THR A 268 25.63 34.81 45.90
CA THR A 268 24.82 36.02 46.19
C THR A 268 25.71 37.28 45.94
N PRO A 269 25.38 38.53 46.33
CA PRO A 269 25.51 39.73 45.49
C PRO A 269 26.65 40.68 45.95
N ASP A 270 26.75 41.86 45.31
CA ASP A 270 26.76 43.20 45.97
C ASP A 270 27.70 44.24 45.29
N ALA A 271 27.15 45.47 45.29
CA ALA A 271 27.77 46.79 45.23
C ALA A 271 28.43 47.33 43.94
N ALA A 272 27.66 48.15 43.22
CA ALA A 272 28.13 49.39 42.59
C ALA A 272 28.54 50.44 43.67
N PRO A 273 29.26 51.52 43.30
CA PRO A 273 28.58 52.77 42.92
C PRO A 273 29.22 53.44 41.68
N ASP A 274 28.42 53.91 40.73
CA ASP A 274 27.86 55.27 40.60
C ASP A 274 28.86 56.30 40.01
N ALA A 275 28.51 56.80 38.82
CA ALA A 275 28.74 58.17 38.37
C ALA A 275 28.04 58.37 37.01
N THR A 276 26.78 58.77 37.05
CA THR A 276 26.21 59.68 36.02
C THR A 276 26.61 61.11 36.42
N PRO A 277 26.69 62.11 35.51
CA PRO A 277 25.49 62.67 34.85
C PRO A 277 25.86 63.17 33.41
N ASP A 278 25.05 63.80 32.56
CA ASP A 278 23.68 64.27 32.59
C ASP A 278 23.22 64.55 31.14
N THR A 279 21.90 64.49 30.96
CA THR A 279 21.00 65.19 30.01
C THR A 279 21.54 65.88 28.74
N ARG A 280 20.88 65.62 27.58
CA ARG A 280 19.61 66.28 27.20
C ARG A 280 19.02 65.68 25.90
N PRO A 281 17.67 65.72 25.75
CA PRO A 281 16.96 65.39 24.52
C PRO A 281 16.70 66.65 23.66
N ASP A 282 16.48 66.48 22.36
CA ASP A 282 15.31 67.00 21.63
C ASP A 282 15.50 66.97 20.10
N ALA A 283 14.38 66.68 19.43
CA ALA A 283 14.02 66.85 18.01
C ALA A 283 14.50 65.78 16.99
#